data_AF-A0A9E7BPQ5-F1
#
_entry.id   AF-A0A9E7BPQ5-F1
#
_cell.length_a   1.000
_cell.length_b   1.000
_cell.length_c   1.000
_cell.angle_alpha   90.00
_cell.angle_beta   90.00
_cell.angle_gamma   90.00
#
_symmetry.space_group_name_H-M   'P 1'
#
loop_
_entity.id
_entity.type
_entity.pdbx_description
1 polymer ?
#
loop_
_entity_poly.entity_id
_entity_poly.type
_entity_poly.pdbx_seq_one_letter_code
_entity_poly.pdbx_strand_id
1 'polypeptide(L)' 'MPLLEDLTVYEDGDVYTVYDHSFLPEGEAGRGRALGRISRAADGTYEPSGVGAVFEYIAPATTLDEALEAFVGSA' A
#
# COMPACT_ATOMS: atom_id res chain seq x y z
N MET A 1 -3.85 -12.75 2.63
CA MET A 1 -3.33 -11.38 2.54
C MET A 1 -2.25 -11.38 1.47
N PRO A 2 -2.14 -10.33 0.64
CA PRO A 2 -1.18 -10.27 -0.46
C PRO A 2 0.27 -10.20 0.03
N LEU A 3 1.22 -10.60 -0.82
CA LEU A 3 2.66 -10.40 -0.61
C LEU A 3 3.10 -9.01 -1.12
N LEU A 4 4.29 -8.55 -0.73
CA LEU A 4 4.80 -7.24 -1.17
C LEU A 4 5.00 -7.18 -2.70
N GLU A 5 5.41 -8.30 -3.31
CA GLU A 5 5.55 -8.45 -4.76
C GLU A 5 4.20 -8.42 -5.51
N ASP A 6 3.10 -8.61 -4.79
CA ASP A 6 1.74 -8.57 -5.33
C ASP A 6 1.14 -7.14 -5.30
N LEU A 7 1.91 -6.15 -4.86
CA LEU A 7 1.47 -4.77 -4.76
C LEU A 7 1.88 -3.95 -5.97
N THR A 8 0.93 -3.23 -6.52
CA THR A 8 1.20 -2.12 -7.44
C THR A 8 0.98 -0.80 -6.71
N VAL A 9 1.99 0.07 -6.75
CA VAL A 9 1.96 1.40 -6.12
C VAL A 9 1.96 2.48 -7.20
N TYR A 10 1.01 3.40 -7.11
CA TYR A 10 0.93 4.58 -7.97
C TYR A 10 1.22 5.83 -7.16
N GLU A 11 2.27 6.55 -7.54
CA GLU A 11 2.65 7.83 -6.94
C GLU A 11 1.93 8.99 -7.63
N ASP A 12 1.34 9.86 -6.82
CA ASP A 12 0.72 11.13 -7.22
C ASP A 12 1.12 12.21 -6.20
N GLY A 13 2.30 12.80 -6.40
CA GLY A 13 2.89 13.76 -5.47
C GLY A 13 3.21 13.10 -4.12
N ASP A 14 2.59 13.60 -3.06
CA ASP A 14 2.78 13.08 -1.70
C ASP A 14 1.82 11.92 -1.36
N VAL A 15 1.12 11.36 -2.35
CA VAL A 15 0.15 10.27 -2.15
C VAL A 15 0.52 9.06 -2.99
N TYR A 16 0.62 7.90 -2.36
CA TYR A 16 0.90 6.62 -2.99
C TYR A 16 -0.33 5.73 -2.88
N THR A 17 -0.98 5.42 -3.99
CA THR A 17 -2.15 4.53 -3.99
C THR A 17 -1.72 3.08 -4.17
N VAL A 18 -2.15 2.20 -3.28
CA VAL A 18 -1.72 0.79 -3.22
C VAL A 18 -2.84 -0.11 -3.71
N TYR A 19 -2.50 -1.01 -4.63
CA TYR A 19 -3.41 -1.99 -5.20
C TYR A 19 -2.83 -3.40 -5.11
N ASP A 20 -3.70 -4.37 -4.90
CA ASP A 20 -3.43 -5.80 -4.97
C ASP A 20 -3.69 -6.32 -6.38
N HIS A 21 -2.63 -6.68 -7.11
CA HIS A 21 -2.76 -7.23 -8.46
C HIS A 21 -2.83 -8.75 -8.53
N SER A 22 -2.74 -9.45 -7.39
CA SER A 22 -2.91 -10.92 -7.34
C SER A 22 -4.32 -11.37 -7.76
N PHE A 23 -5.29 -10.45 -7.70
CA PHE A 23 -6.69 -10.68 -8.09
C PHE A 23 -7.06 -10.17 -9.48
N LEU A 24 -6.09 -9.84 -10.36
CA LEU A 24 -6.42 -9.50 -11.74
C LEU A 24 -6.86 -10.75 -12.51
N PRO A 25 -8.08 -10.79 -13.08
CA PRO A 25 -8.44 -11.84 -14.00
C PRO A 25 -7.53 -11.79 -15.24
N GLU A 26 -7.14 -12.97 -15.72
CA GLU A 26 -6.25 -13.12 -16.88
C GLU A 26 -6.74 -12.28 -18.07
N GLY A 27 -5.91 -11.34 -18.53
CA GLY A 27 -6.20 -10.50 -19.71
C GLY A 27 -6.79 -9.12 -19.43
N GLU A 28 -7.06 -8.72 -18.19
CA GLU A 28 -7.41 -7.34 -17.87
C GLU A 28 -6.19 -6.47 -17.58
N ALA A 29 -6.01 -5.42 -18.37
CA ALA A 29 -5.11 -4.32 -18.05
C ALA A 29 -5.80 -3.41 -17.01
N GLY A 30 -5.53 -3.64 -15.73
CA GLY A 30 -6.14 -2.91 -14.63
C GLY A 30 -5.19 -2.76 -13.45
N ARG A 31 -5.55 -1.88 -12.51
CA ARG A 31 -4.72 -1.63 -11.31
C ARG A 31 -4.80 -2.75 -10.26
N GLY A 32 -5.76 -3.67 -10.39
CA GLY A 32 -6.07 -4.66 -9.35
C GLY A 32 -7.10 -4.13 -8.34
N ARG A 33 -7.19 -4.78 -7.18
CA ARG A 33 -8.08 -4.35 -6.09
C ARG A 33 -7.42 -3.23 -5.30
N ALA A 34 -8.06 -2.06 -5.22
CA ALA A 34 -7.58 -0.96 -4.38
C ALA A 34 -7.56 -1.38 -2.89
N LEU A 35 -6.39 -1.34 -2.28
CA LEU A 35 -6.20 -1.65 -0.85
C LEU A 35 -6.26 -0.38 -0.01
N GLY A 36 -5.68 0.71 -0.50
CA GLY A 36 -5.64 1.97 0.22
C GLY A 36 -4.63 2.94 -0.37
N ARG A 37 -4.13 3.84 0.46
CA ARG A 37 -3.13 4.86 0.11
C ARG A 37 -2.18 5.13 1.26
N ILE A 38 -0.97 5.54 0.94
CA ILE A 38 0.04 6.05 1.86
C ILE A 38 0.20 7.54 1.56
N SER A 39 0.14 8.39 2.58
CA SER A 39 0.39 9.83 2.42
C SER A 39 1.73 10.17 3.04
N ARG A 40 2.55 10.98 2.37
CA ARG A 40 3.78 11.51 2.93
C ARG A 40 3.49 12.79 3.70
N ALA A 41 3.74 12.77 4.99
CA ALA A 41 3.59 13.94 5.84
C ALA A 41 4.76 14.94 5.65
N ALA A 42 4.54 16.17 6.07
CA ALA A 42 5.53 17.25 5.93
C ALA A 42 6.82 17.03 6.74
N ASP A 43 6.76 16.17 7.76
CA ASP A 43 7.93 15.73 8.54
C ASP A 43 8.71 14.60 7.86
N GLY A 44 8.26 14.14 6.68
CA GLY A 44 8.88 13.10 5.88
C GLY A 44 8.42 11.68 6.23
N THR A 45 7.48 11.52 7.16
CA THR A 45 6.91 10.21 7.51
C THR A 45 5.85 9.76 6.51
N TYR A 46 5.60 8.44 6.44
CA TYR A 46 4.63 7.83 5.56
C TYR A 46 3.46 7.26 6.37
N GLU A 47 2.24 7.68 6.03
CA GLU A 47 1.01 7.37 6.76
C GLU A 47 0.09 6.49 5.90
N PRO A 48 0.07 5.16 6.12
CA PRO A 48 -0.84 4.25 5.43
C PRO A 48 -2.29 4.43 5.91
N SER A 49 -3.24 4.33 4.98
CA SER A 49 -4.68 4.40 5.26
C SER A 49 -5.48 3.56 4.25
N GLY A 50 -6.58 2.93 4.67
CA GLY A 50 -7.48 2.20 3.76
C GLY A 50 -7.96 0.85 4.28
N VAL A 51 -8.65 0.11 3.43
CA VAL A 51 -9.31 -1.17 3.76
C VAL A 51 -8.30 -2.31 3.91
N GLY A 52 -7.18 -2.24 3.21
CA GLY A 52 -6.08 -3.19 3.30
C GLY A 52 -5.04 -2.86 4.36
N ALA A 53 -5.11 -1.69 5.01
CA ALA A 53 -4.22 -1.32 6.11
C ALA A 53 -4.73 -1.98 7.41
N VAL A 54 -4.53 -3.29 7.55
CA VAL A 54 -5.19 -4.11 8.60
C VAL A 54 -4.41 -4.10 9.93
N PHE A 55 -3.14 -3.71 9.92
CA PHE A 55 -2.35 -3.63 11.15
C PHE A 55 -2.51 -2.27 11.85
N GLU A 56 -2.80 -2.34 13.16
CA GLU A 56 -2.84 -1.23 14.12
C GLU A 56 -1.42 -0.69 14.45
N TYR A 57 -0.42 -0.95 13.60
CA TYR A 57 0.96 -0.56 13.88
C TYR A 57 1.20 0.88 13.43
N ILE A 58 1.00 1.80 14.37
CA ILE A 58 1.32 3.23 14.25
C ILE A 58 2.73 3.45 14.81
N ALA A 59 3.75 2.98 14.11
CA ALA A 59 5.05 3.65 14.15
C ALA A 59 5.12 4.53 12.89
N PRO A 60 5.56 5.80 12.98
CA PRO A 60 5.71 6.62 11.78
C PRO A 60 6.69 5.92 10.85
N ALA A 61 6.19 5.38 9.73
CA ALA A 61 7.04 4.73 8.75
C ALA A 61 7.97 5.82 8.20
N THR A 62 9.27 5.55 8.27
CA THR A 62 10.31 6.47 7.77
C THR A 62 10.61 6.21 6.30
N THR A 63 10.15 5.08 5.78
CA THR A 63 10.29 4.67 4.38
C THR A 63 8.95 4.20 3.80
N LEU A 64 8.84 4.25 2.47
CA LEU A 64 7.67 3.74 1.76
C LEU A 64 7.51 2.23 1.96
N ASP A 65 8.61 1.47 1.99
CA ASP A 65 8.59 0.01 2.20
C ASP A 65 7.99 -0.36 3.55
N GLU A 66 8.39 0.32 4.63
CA GLU A 66 7.80 0.18 5.97
C GLU A 66 6.30 0.50 5.96
N ALA A 67 5.87 1.51 5.19
CA ALA A 67 4.45 1.85 5.08
C ALA A 67 3.66 0.83 4.25
N LEU A 68 4.29 0.15 3.29
CA LEU A 68 3.70 -0.93 2.50
C LEU A 68 3.47 -2.19 3.34
N GLU A 69 4.25 -2.40 4.40
CA GLU A 69 4.05 -3.51 5.35
C GLU A 69 2.64 -3.49 5.96
N ALA A 70 2.03 -2.32 6.12
CA ALA A 70 0.65 -2.19 6.62
C ALA A 70 -0.39 -2.88 5.72
N PHE A 71 -0.08 -3.09 4.44
CA PHE A 71 -0.96 -3.67 3.43
C PHE A 71 -0.72 -5.15 3.15
N VAL A 72 0.34 -5.74 3.72
CA VAL A 72 0.68 -7.15 3.59
C VAL A 72 0.50 -7.87 4.94
N GLY A 73 0.15 -9.14 4.89
CA GLY A 73 0.10 -9.96 6.11
C GLY A 73 1.51 -10.33 6.51
N SER A 74 2.00 -9.87 7.68
CA SER A 74 3.29 -10.38 8.19
C SER A 74 3.16 -11.90 8.37
N ALA A 75 3.95 -12.66 7.60
CA ALA A 75 4.15 -14.09 7.85
C ALA A 75 5.00 -14.28 9.12
#